data_AF-A0A8T4IA80-F1
#
_entry.id   AF-A0A8T4IA80-F1
#
_cell.length_a   1.000
_cell.length_b   1.000
_cell.length_c   1.000
_cell.angle_alpha   90.00
_cell.angle_beta   90.00
_cell.angle_gamma   90.00
#
_symmetry.space_group_name_H-M   'P 1'
#
loop_
_entity.id
_entity.type
_entity.pdbx_description
1 polymer ?
#
loop_
_entity_poly.entity_id
_entity_poly.type
_entity_poly.pdbx_seq_one_letter_code
_entity_poly.pdbx_strand_id
1 'polypeptide(L)' 'VVVGARPGVGKTLFGTGLARAAAIKGGLPTLCKTLEMGDEEITDLVVAAEASVAQHHLVSGSCDANEVRKLARK' A
#
# COMPACT_ATOMS: atom_id res chain seq x y z
N VAL A 1 -12.99 -10.60 -12.24
CA VAL A 1 -12.17 -11.57 -11.49
C VAL A 1 -12.56 -11.48 -10.03
N VAL A 2 -12.73 -12.61 -9.34
CA VAL A 2 -13.05 -12.64 -7.91
C VAL A 2 -11.88 -13.28 -7.16
N VAL A 3 -11.45 -12.67 -6.06
CA VAL A 3 -10.34 -13.17 -5.23
C VAL A 3 -10.88 -13.46 -3.83
N GLY A 4 -10.82 -14.72 -3.42
CA GLY A 4 -11.17 -15.19 -2.08
C GLY A 4 -9.91 -15.60 -1.31
N ALA A 5 -9.85 -15.26 -0.02
CA ALA A 5 -8.78 -15.70 0.88
C ALA A 5 -9.32 -15.84 2.30
N ARG A 6 -8.62 -16.63 3.14
CA ARG A 6 -8.91 -16.68 4.57
C ARG A 6 -8.57 -15.33 5.25
N PRO A 7 -9.19 -15.01 6.40
CA PRO A 7 -8.83 -13.84 7.19
C PRO A 7 -7.33 -13.81 7.50
N GLY A 8 -6.71 -12.63 7.40
CA GLY A 8 -5.28 -12.44 7.67
C GLY A 8 -4.31 -12.88 6.56
N VAL A 9 -4.78 -13.49 5.46
CA VAL A 9 -3.91 -13.95 4.36
C VAL A 9 -3.46 -12.81 3.42
N GLY A 10 -4.02 -11.60 3.59
CA GLY A 10 -3.61 -10.42 2.82
C GLY A 10 -4.38 -10.19 1.53
N LYS A 11 -5.68 -10.51 1.49
CA LYS A 11 -6.57 -10.19 0.35
C LYS A 11 -6.50 -8.70 -0.03
N THR A 12 -6.54 -7.82 0.96
CA THR A 12 -6.48 -6.37 0.75
C THR A 12 -5.12 -5.92 0.25
N LEU A 13 -4.03 -6.43 0.85
CA LEU A 13 -2.65 -6.20 0.38
C LEU A 13 -2.49 -6.58 -1.10
N PHE A 14 -2.99 -7.75 -1.48
CA PHE A 14 -2.95 -8.22 -2.87
C PHE A 14 -3.74 -7.31 -3.82
N GLY A 15 -5.00 -7.01 -3.47
CA GLY A 15 -5.87 -6.16 -4.30
C GLY A 15 -5.30 -4.75 -4.48
N THR A 16 -4.85 -4.12 -3.39
CA THR A 16 -4.25 -2.79 -3.42
C THR A 16 -2.92 -2.79 -4.18
N GLY A 17 -2.09 -3.85 -4.03
CA GLY A 17 -0.85 -3.99 -4.80
C GLY A 17 -1.08 -4.08 -6.30
N LEU A 18 -2.10 -4.83 -6.72
CA LEU A 18 -2.49 -4.92 -8.13
C LEU A 18 -3.01 -3.58 -8.65
N ALA A 19 -3.90 -2.92 -7.90
CA ALA A 19 -4.44 -1.61 -8.25
C ALA A 19 -3.32 -0.55 -8.37
N ARG A 20 -2.38 -0.54 -7.42
CA ARG A 20 -1.20 0.32 -7.43
C ARG A 20 -0.32 0.09 -8.66
N ALA A 21 -0.06 -1.17 -9.01
CA ALA A 21 0.73 -1.50 -10.20
C ALA A 21 0.03 -1.01 -11.48
N ALA A 22 -1.29 -1.21 -11.61
CA ALA A 22 -2.06 -0.72 -12.74
C ALA A 22 -2.07 0.82 -12.83
N ALA A 23 -2.22 1.50 -11.69
CA ALA A 23 -2.26 2.96 -11.62
C ALA A 23 -0.90 3.61 -11.89
N ILE A 24 0.13 3.22 -11.14
CA ILE A 24 1.43 3.90 -11.14
C ILE A 24 2.30 3.42 -12.30
N LYS A 25 2.42 2.10 -12.49
CA LYS A 25 3.28 1.54 -13.56
C LYS A 25 2.54 1.50 -14.90
N GLY A 26 1.25 1.23 -14.88
CA GLY A 26 0.40 1.17 -16.07
C GLY A 26 -0.16 2.51 -16.52
N GLY A 27 -0.14 3.55 -15.68
CA GLY A 27 -0.72 4.87 -16.00
C GLY A 27 -2.24 4.85 -16.20
N LEU A 28 -2.93 3.82 -15.71
CA LEU A 28 -4.36 3.65 -15.91
C LEU A 28 -5.16 4.22 -14.73
N PRO A 29 -6.20 5.04 -14.96
CA PRO A 29 -7.11 5.46 -13.90
C PRO A 29 -7.70 4.25 -13.18
N THR A 30 -7.39 4.09 -11.89
CA THR A 30 -7.74 2.91 -11.11
C THR A 30 -8.43 3.32 -9.82
N LEU A 31 -9.61 2.75 -9.55
CA LEU A 31 -10.33 2.95 -8.30
C LEU A 31 -9.99 1.81 -7.33
N CYS A 32 -9.49 2.16 -6.14
CA CYS A 32 -9.34 1.25 -5.01
C CYS A 32 -10.36 1.64 -3.94
N LYS A 33 -11.32 0.75 -3.64
CA LYS A 33 -12.29 0.97 -2.56
C LYS A 33 -12.28 -0.20 -1.59
N THR A 34 -12.29 0.15 -0.32
CA THR A 34 -12.34 -0.76 0.81
C THR A 34 -13.58 -0.47 1.65
N LEU A 35 -14.10 -1.51 2.31
CA LEU A 35 -15.22 -1.43 3.25
C LEU A 35 -14.78 -1.73 4.69
N GLU A 36 -13.55 -2.18 4.89
CA GLU A 36 -13.02 -2.63 6.17
C GLU A 36 -11.93 -1.70 6.67
N MET A 37 -10.96 -1.40 5.81
CA MET A 37 -9.88 -0.46 6.09
C MET A 37 -10.28 0.98 5.73
N GLY A 38 -9.71 1.95 6.45
CA GLY A 38 -9.88 3.37 6.16
C GLY A 38 -9.05 3.83 4.97
N ASP A 39 -9.39 5.01 4.42
CA ASP A 39 -8.65 5.58 3.29
C ASP A 39 -7.20 5.94 3.67
N GLU A 40 -6.96 6.38 4.91
CA GLU A 40 -5.62 6.66 5.45
C GLU A 40 -4.77 5.38 5.53
N GLU A 41 -5.31 4.29 6.07
CA GLU A 41 -4.59 3.00 6.17
C GLU A 41 -4.18 2.46 4.80
N ILE A 42 -5.06 2.58 3.79
CA ILE A 42 -4.73 2.16 2.42
C ILE A 42 -3.68 3.08 1.81
N THR A 43 -3.75 4.38 2.08
CA THR A 43 -2.76 5.35 1.61
C THR A 43 -1.38 5.03 2.18
N ASP A 44 -1.27 4.77 3.48
CA ASP A 44 -0.02 4.35 4.13
C ASP A 44 0.53 3.07 3.52
N LEU A 45 -0.34 2.09 3.25
CA LEU A 45 0.04 0.83 2.62
C LEU A 45 0.56 1.02 1.19
N VAL A 46 -0.04 1.94 0.42
CA VAL A 46 0.42 2.29 -0.94
C VAL A 46 1.78 3.01 -0.88
N VAL A 47 1.92 4.00 0.01
CA VAL A 47 3.17 4.77 0.20
C VAL A 47 4.31 3.87 0.67
N ALA A 48 4.05 3.03 1.67
CA ALA A 48 5.01 2.03 2.17
C ALA A 48 5.53 1.15 1.04
N ALA A 49 4.60 0.65 0.21
CA ALA A 49 4.93 -0.26 -0.86
C ALA A 49 5.61 0.41 -2.06
N GLU A 50 5.41 1.71 -2.29
CA GLU A 50 6.14 2.48 -3.31
C GLU A 50 7.53 2.91 -2.85
N ALA A 51 7.68 3.33 -1.60
CA ALA A 51 8.96 3.71 -1.01
C ALA A 51 9.83 2.50 -0.64
N SER A 52 9.30 1.28 -0.72
CA SER A 52 9.96 0.06 -0.24
C SER A 52 10.40 0.18 1.22
N VAL A 53 9.47 0.66 2.05
CA VAL A 53 9.59 0.82 3.50
C VAL A 53 8.59 -0.12 4.18
N ALA A 54 8.96 -0.66 5.33
CA ALA A 54 8.07 -1.57 6.04
C ALA A 54 6.86 -0.80 6.61
N GLN A 55 5.64 -1.30 6.40
CA GLN A 55 4.41 -0.61 6.84
C GLN A 55 4.39 -0.34 8.35
N HIS A 56 4.90 -1.27 9.16
CA HIS A 56 4.94 -1.09 10.61
C HIS A 56 5.89 0.04 11.05
N HIS A 57 6.96 0.33 10.30
CA HIS A 57 7.82 1.49 10.58
C HIS A 57 7.09 2.81 10.33
N LEU A 58 6.28 2.86 9.26
CA LEU A 58 5.45 4.02 8.94
C LEU A 58 4.38 4.26 10.01
N VAL A 59 3.64 3.22 10.38
CA VAL A 59 2.56 3.33 11.38
C VAL A 59 3.10 3.68 12.78
N SER A 60 4.27 3.15 13.15
CA SER A 60 4.89 3.42 14.47
C SER A 60 5.76 4.68 14.49
N GLY A 61 6.00 5.32 13.34
CA GLY A 61 6.92 6.45 13.22
C GLY A 61 8.39 6.11 13.47
N SER A 62 8.76 4.83 13.41
CA SER A 62 10.12 4.33 13.69
C SER A 62 11.01 4.23 12.44
N CYS A 63 10.70 4.99 11.39
CA CYS A 63 11.45 4.99 10.14
C CYS A 63 12.91 5.43 10.37
N ASP A 64 13.85 4.65 9.84
CA ASP A 64 15.26 5.03 9.88
C ASP A 64 15.55 6.22 8.91
N ALA A 65 16.73 6.84 9.05
CA ALA A 65 17.10 7.98 8.20
C ALA A 65 17.18 7.64 6.69
N ASN A 66 17.37 6.37 6.33
CA ASN A 66 17.40 5.92 4.94
C ASN A 66 15.98 5.70 4.39
N GLU A 67 15.08 5.13 5.19
CA GLU A 67 13.66 4.96 4.92
C GLU A 67 12.96 6.31 4.77
N VAL A 68 13.25 7.26 5.65
CA VAL A 68 12.76 8.65 5.52
C VAL A 68 13.24 9.28 4.22
N ARG A 69 14.51 9.05 3.83
CA ARG A 69 15.02 9.51 2.52
C ARG A 69 14.33 8.84 1.33
N LYS A 70 13.96 7.56 1.44
CA LYS A 70 13.20 6.86 0.40
C LYS A 70 11.80 7.43 0.27
N LEU A 71 11.14 7.71 1.40
CA LEU A 71 9.83 8.35 1.43
C LEU A 71 9.86 9.73 0.78
N ALA A 72 10.85 10.56 1.14
CA ALA A 72 10.97 11.93 0.63
C ALA A 72 11.32 12.04 -0.87
N ARG A 73 11.76 10.94 -1.50
CA ARG A 73 12.14 10.91 -2.92
C ARG A 73 11.00 10.52 -3.86
N LYS A 74 9.88 10.05 -3.31
CA LYS A 74 8.72 9.54 -4.06
C LYS A 74 7.56 10.51 -3.92
#